data_AF-A0A1G8QKF1-F1
#
_entry.id   AF-A0A1G8QKF1-F1
#
_cell.length_a   1.000
_cell.length_b   1.000
_cell.length_c   1.000
_cell.angle_alpha   90.00
_cell.angle_beta   90.00
_cell.angle_gamma   90.00
#
_symmetry.space_group_name_H-M   'P 1'
#
loop_
_entity.id
_entity.type
_entity.pdbx_description
1 polymer ?
#
loop_
_entity_poly.entity_id
_entity_poly.type
_entity_poly.pdbx_seq_one_letter_code
_entity_poly.pdbx_strand_id
1 'polypeptide(L)'
;MNIGRRIYYDKVTGDIIQETGERSGDVIITTIDQDFVFCSKLSERVRETVGCLELEFGDYADDFREGQLIRINTAERIPLFSYPEFNNKPEEIILNRMGSV
;
A
#
# COMPACT_ATOMS: atom_id res chain seq x y z
N MET A 1 3.79 21.53 -3.10
CA MET A 1 3.27 20.84 -1.92
C MET A 1 3.40 19.35 -2.13
N ASN A 2 3.68 18.57 -1.08
CA ASN A 2 3.69 17.12 -1.14
C ASN A 2 2.53 16.59 -0.31
N ILE A 3 1.70 15.75 -0.92
CA ILE A 3 0.55 15.13 -0.30
C ILE A 3 0.76 13.63 -0.40
N GLY A 4 0.74 12.97 0.76
CA GLY A 4 0.80 11.52 0.82
C GLY A 4 -0.45 10.87 0.25
N ARG A 5 -0.49 9.55 0.35
CA ARG A 5 -1.49 8.72 -0.33
C ARG A 5 -2.63 8.38 0.61
N ARG A 6 -3.87 8.45 0.09
CA ARG A 6 -5.04 7.86 0.76
C ARG A 6 -5.39 6.52 0.17
N ILE A 7 -5.65 5.57 1.06
CA ILE A 7 -6.12 4.23 0.73
C ILE A 7 -7.49 4.04 1.38
N TYR A 8 -8.51 3.91 0.55
CA TYR A 8 -9.86 3.58 0.95
C TYR A 8 -10.08 2.08 0.88
N TYR A 9 -10.63 1.52 1.94
CA TYR A 9 -10.80 0.07 2.09
C TYR A 9 -12.11 -0.25 2.79
N ASP A 10 -12.62 -1.46 2.58
CA ASP A 10 -13.78 -1.96 3.33
C ASP A 10 -13.38 -2.27 4.78
N LYS A 11 -14.08 -1.71 5.78
CA LYS A 11 -13.68 -1.81 7.20
C LYS A 11 -13.72 -3.22 7.77
N VAL A 12 -14.54 -4.10 7.18
CA VAL A 12 -14.74 -5.46 7.70
C VAL A 12 -13.68 -6.38 7.12
N THR A 13 -13.51 -6.31 5.81
CA THR A 13 -12.65 -7.21 5.06
C THR A 13 -11.23 -6.67 4.98
N GLY A 14 -11.05 -5.37 4.78
CA GLY A 14 -9.77 -4.73 4.47
C GLY A 14 -9.52 -4.58 2.97
N ASP A 15 -10.47 -5.00 2.13
CA ASP A 15 -10.32 -4.98 0.68
C ASP A 15 -10.19 -3.55 0.16
N ILE A 16 -9.23 -3.33 -0.74
CA ILE A 16 -8.96 -2.01 -1.31
C ILE A 16 -10.09 -1.61 -2.25
N ILE A 17 -10.66 -0.43 -2.02
CA ILE A 17 -11.72 0.15 -2.84
C ILE A 17 -11.11 1.16 -3.81
N GLN A 18 -10.34 2.12 -3.28
CA GLN A 18 -9.70 3.17 -4.07
C GLN A 18 -8.38 3.57 -3.42
N GLU A 19 -7.36 3.71 -4.23
CA GLU A 19 -6.04 4.20 -3.85
C GLU A 19 -5.74 5.43 -4.73
N THR A 20 -5.22 6.50 -4.12
CA THR A 20 -5.25 7.84 -4.73
C THR A 20 -3.91 8.34 -5.26
N GLY A 21 -2.83 7.60 -5.03
CA GLY A 21 -1.47 7.99 -5.35
C GLY A 21 -0.92 9.02 -4.38
N GLU A 22 0.41 9.14 -4.36
CA GLU A 22 1.07 10.35 -3.88
C GLU A 22 0.93 11.45 -4.92
N ARG A 23 0.89 12.69 -4.43
CA ARG A 23 0.75 13.87 -5.27
C ARG A 23 1.77 14.92 -4.87
N SER A 24 2.45 15.49 -5.85
CA SER A 24 3.46 16.53 -5.64
C SER A 24 3.29 17.67 -6.63
N GLY A 25 3.62 18.89 -6.20
CA GLY A 25 3.58 20.09 -7.04
C GLY A 25 2.40 21.00 -6.71
N ASP A 26 1.69 21.44 -7.75
CA ASP A 26 0.49 22.30 -7.68
C ASP A 26 -0.76 21.44 -7.49
N VAL A 27 -0.89 20.87 -6.29
CA VAL A 27 -1.93 19.90 -5.95
C VAL A 27 -2.74 20.41 -4.77
N ILE A 28 -4.05 20.17 -4.81
CA ILE A 28 -5.01 20.59 -3.78
C ILE A 28 -5.36 19.37 -2.94
N ILE A 29 -5.30 19.52 -1.61
CA ILE A 29 -5.81 18.48 -0.70
C ILE A 29 -7.33 18.41 -0.86
N THR A 30 -7.83 17.26 -1.27
CA THR A 30 -9.26 16.96 -1.21
C THR A 30 -9.66 16.59 0.22
N THR A 31 -10.90 16.84 0.59
CA THR A 31 -11.49 16.22 1.78
C THR A 31 -11.93 14.80 1.46
N ILE A 32 -12.14 13.96 2.49
CA ILE A 32 -12.66 12.62 2.24
C ILE A 32 -14.06 12.67 1.61
N ASP A 33 -14.88 13.66 1.97
CA ASP A 33 -16.22 13.84 1.39
C ASP A 33 -16.14 14.15 -0.12
N GLN A 34 -15.20 15.02 -0.51
CA GLN A 34 -14.89 15.28 -1.91
C GLN A 34 -14.44 14.01 -2.64
N ASP A 35 -13.58 13.20 -2.03
CA ASP A 35 -13.14 11.93 -2.64
C ASP A 35 -14.33 10.98 -2.88
N PHE A 36 -15.34 10.97 -2.00
CA PHE A 36 -16.58 10.18 -2.18
C PHE A 36 -17.45 10.66 -3.34
N VAL A 37 -17.39 11.95 -3.66
CA VAL A 37 -18.09 12.53 -4.81
C VAL A 37 -17.34 12.25 -6.11
N PHE A 38 -16.01 12.36 -6.09
CA PHE A 38 -15.19 12.23 -7.32
C PHE A 38 -14.85 10.80 -7.70
N CYS A 39 -14.77 9.87 -6.74
CA CYS A 39 -14.40 8.49 -7.00
C CYS A 39 -15.67 7.62 -7.11
N SER A 40 -15.99 7.16 -8.33
CA SER A 40 -17.14 6.29 -8.57
C SER A 40 -17.16 5.05 -7.67
N LYS A 41 -15.99 4.41 -7.46
CA LYS A 41 -15.85 3.24 -6.58
C LYS A 41 -16.24 3.51 -5.13
N LEU A 42 -16.12 4.75 -4.65
CA LEU A 42 -16.54 5.16 -3.32
C LEU A 42 -18.02 5.51 -3.27
N SER A 43 -18.56 6.11 -4.33
CA SER A 43 -19.99 6.46 -4.43
C SER A 43 -20.92 5.25 -4.36
N GLU A 44 -20.45 4.07 -4.76
CA GLU A 44 -21.20 2.81 -4.71
C GLU A 44 -21.22 2.17 -3.31
N ARG A 45 -20.54 2.77 -2.32
CA ARG A 45 -20.37 2.21 -0.98
C ARG A 45 -21.11 3.03 0.07
N VAL A 46 -21.54 2.35 1.13
CA VAL A 46 -22.06 3.02 2.32
C VAL A 46 -20.88 3.64 3.09
N ARG A 47 -20.87 4.96 3.24
CA ARG A 47 -19.77 5.73 3.85
C ARG A 47 -19.24 5.15 5.16
N GLU A 48 -20.13 4.68 6.02
CA GLU A 48 -19.80 4.11 7.33
C GLU A 48 -19.03 2.78 7.25
N THR A 49 -19.16 2.05 6.14
CA THR A 49 -18.47 0.78 5.87
C THR A 49 -17.06 0.97 5.31
N VAL A 50 -16.68 2.19 4.93
CA VAL A 50 -15.41 2.49 4.28
C VAL A 50 -14.42 3.13 5.25
N GLY A 51 -13.27 2.48 5.43
CA GLY A 51 -12.11 3.00 6.14
C GLY A 51 -11.27 3.89 5.23
N CYS A 52 -10.49 4.77 5.83
CA CYS A 52 -9.49 5.58 5.15
C CYS A 52 -8.18 5.45 5.93
N LEU A 53 -7.11 5.06 5.25
CA LEU A 53 -5.75 5.16 5.75
C LEU A 53 -5.09 6.33 5.02
N GLU A 54 -4.71 7.36 5.77
CA GLU A 54 -3.95 8.50 5.26
C GLU A 54 -2.48 8.26 5.58
N LEU A 55 -1.65 8.16 4.55
CA LEU A 55 -0.20 8.02 4.65
C LEU A 55 0.47 9.37 4.40
N GLU A 56 1.64 9.59 5.01
CA GLU A 56 2.47 10.74 4.69
C GLU A 56 3.16 10.54 3.33
N PHE A 57 3.72 11.63 2.78
CA PHE A 57 4.47 11.53 1.53
C PHE A 57 5.80 10.79 1.79
N GLY A 58 6.04 9.72 1.04
CA GLY A 58 7.19 8.83 1.18
C GLY A 58 6.92 7.57 2.00
N ASP A 59 5.77 7.48 2.68
CA ASP A 59 5.42 6.29 3.46
C ASP A 59 5.25 5.07 2.57
N TYR A 60 5.88 3.96 2.97
CA TYR A 60 5.89 2.69 2.25
C TYR A 60 6.38 2.82 0.79
N ALA A 61 7.21 3.82 0.47
CA ALA A 61 7.65 4.10 -0.90
C ALA A 61 8.36 2.91 -1.56
N ASP A 62 9.21 2.19 -0.81
CA ASP A 62 9.86 0.98 -1.29
C ASP A 62 8.85 -0.16 -1.51
N ASP A 63 7.87 -0.32 -0.62
CA ASP A 63 6.85 -1.35 -0.75
C ASP A 63 5.91 -1.11 -1.93
N PHE A 64 5.55 0.14 -2.20
CA PHE A 64 4.80 0.53 -3.39
C PHE A 64 5.63 0.40 -4.68
N ARG A 65 6.95 0.47 -4.58
CA ARG A 65 7.88 0.32 -5.72
C ARG A 65 8.14 -1.15 -6.05
N GLU A 66 8.27 -2.00 -5.04
CA GLU A 66 8.72 -3.38 -5.18
C GLU A 66 7.59 -4.40 -5.05
N GLY A 67 6.48 -4.03 -4.40
CA GLY A 67 5.35 -4.89 -4.12
C GLY A 67 4.04 -4.41 -4.75
N GLN A 68 3.03 -5.25 -4.59
CA GLN A 68 1.64 -4.95 -4.92
C GLN A 68 0.85 -4.83 -3.62
N LEU A 69 0.18 -3.71 -3.41
CA LEU A 69 -0.77 -3.55 -2.31
C LEU A 69 -1.93 -4.54 -2.48
N ILE A 70 -2.11 -5.45 -1.53
CA ILE A 70 -3.14 -6.48 -1.57
C ILE A 70 -4.34 -6.11 -0.71
N ARG A 71 -4.10 -5.61 0.51
CA ARG A 71 -5.15 -5.37 1.51
C ARG A 71 -4.71 -4.39 2.58
N ILE A 72 -5.65 -3.89 3.37
CA ILE A 72 -5.38 -3.28 4.68
C ILE A 72 -5.63 -4.30 5.79
N ASN A 73 -4.69 -4.44 6.72
CA ASN A 73 -4.98 -5.08 8.00
C ASN A 73 -5.86 -4.11 8.81
N THR A 74 -7.14 -4.44 9.00
CA THR A 74 -8.12 -3.53 9.63
C THR A 74 -7.90 -3.36 11.14
N ALA A 75 -7.26 -4.34 11.80
CA ALA A 75 -6.96 -4.29 13.23
C ALA A 75 -5.77 -3.36 13.52
N GLU A 76 -4.70 -3.47 12.75
CA GLU A 76 -3.47 -2.69 12.92
C GLU A 76 -3.46 -1.40 12.10
N ARG A 77 -4.39 -1.26 11.14
CA ARG A 77 -4.49 -0.15 10.18
C ARG A 77 -3.21 0.07 9.38
N ILE A 78 -2.60 -1.03 8.93
CA ILE A 78 -1.40 -1.02 8.08
C ILE A 78 -1.68 -1.64 6.70
N PRO A 79 -0.98 -1.19 5.64
CA PRO A 79 -1.05 -1.82 4.34
C PRO A 79 -0.30 -3.15 4.32
N LEU A 80 -0.86 -4.13 3.59
CA LEU A 80 -0.24 -5.43 3.36
C LEU A 80 0.13 -5.55 1.88
N PHE A 81 1.40 -5.84 1.63
CA PHE A 81 1.95 -5.98 0.29
C PHE A 81 2.29 -7.43 -0.02
N SER A 82 2.15 -7.80 -1.29
CA SER A 82 2.73 -9.00 -1.86
C SER A 82 3.91 -8.59 -2.75
N TYR A 83 5.05 -9.22 -2.55
CA TYR A 83 6.23 -8.98 -3.36
C TYR A 83 6.36 -10.13 -4.36
N PRO A 84 6.83 -9.87 -5.59
CA PRO A 84 7.21 -10.96 -6.48
C PRO A 84 8.27 -11.79 -5.76
N GLU A 85 8.08 -13.10 -5.68
CA GLU A 85 9.13 -13.97 -5.15
C GLU A 85 10.35 -13.79 -6.04
N PHE A 86 11.37 -13.10 -5.52
CA PHE A 86 12.68 -13.13 -6.13
C PHE A 86 13.08 -14.60 -6.15
N ASN A 87 13.15 -15.16 -7.35
CA ASN A 87 13.65 -16.50 -7.58
C ASN A 87 15.13 -16.50 -7.20
N ASN A 88 15.42 -16.59 -5.90
CA ASN A 88 16.74 -16.76 -5.35
C ASN A 88 17.21 -18.13 -5.83
N LYS A 89 17.94 -18.17 -6.95
CA LYS A 89 18.81 -19.30 -7.25
C LYS A 89 19.66 -19.51 -5.99
N PRO A 90 19.69 -20.72 -5.40
CA PRO A 90 20.50 -20.96 -4.22
C PRO A 90 21.94 -20.67 -4.61
N GLU A 91 22.49 -19.61 -4.05
CA GLU A 91 23.91 -19.34 -4.08
C GLU A 91 24.62 -20.54 -3.48
N GLU A 92 25.34 -21.27 -4.35
CA GLU A 92 26.22 -22.37 -3.96
C GLU A 92 27.12 -21.86 -2.84
N ILE A 93 26.85 -22.32 -1.62
CA ILE A 93 27.80 -22.23 -0.52
C ILE A 93 28.98 -23.11 -0.93
N ILE A 94 29.97 -22.54 -1.62
CA ILE A 94 31.30 -23.13 -1.72
C ILE A 94 31.90 -22.98 -0.32
N LEU A 95 31.59 -23.95 0.55
CA LEU A 95 32.28 -24.13 1.81
C LEU A 95 33.70 -24.57 1.48
N ASN A 96 34.61 -23.59 1.35
CA ASN A 96 36.04 -23.83 1.47
C ASN A 96 36.33 -24.33 2.89
N ARG A 97 36.15 -25.63 3.09
CA ARG A 97 36.79 -26.40 4.16
C ARG A 97 37.63 -27.49 3.50
N MET A 98 38.72 -27.08 2.87
CA MET A 98 39.93 -27.90 2.92
C MET A 98 40.54 -27.72 4.31
N GLY A 99 39.91 -28.36 5.29
CA GLY A 99 40.62 -28.89 6.43
C GLY A 99 41.09 -30.29 6.03
N SER A 100 42.34 -30.42 5.65
CA SER A 100 43.01 -31.71 5.58
C SER A 100 44.46 -31.50 5.98
N VAL A 101 44.71 -31.91 7.22
CA VAL A 101 45.93 -32.50 7.80
C VAL A 101 47.28 -31.88 7.48
#